data_AF-A0A817M302-F1
#
_entry.id   AF-A0A817M302-F1
#
_cell.length_a   1.000
_cell.length_b   1.000
_cell.length_c   1.000
_cell.angle_alpha   90.00
_cell.angle_beta   90.00
_cell.angle_gamma   90.00
#
_symmetry.space_group_name_H-M   'P 1'
#
loop_
_entity.id
_entity.type
_entity.pdbx_description
1 polymer ?
#
loop_
_entity_poly.entity_id
_entity_poly.type
_entity_poly.pdbx_seq_one_letter_code
_entity_poly.pdbx_strand_id
1 'polypeptide(L)'
;MLTKFTRTLLSYNGTAPSLITYRPLSISNKFFQSTISKSKTDDKSLAEQKEKVLRVEDSLNDLSSVKWRTEYNGKRLWPHDQWPERDLVNYPPYKLREVPNPVRWYCIPESWFKFFYEKTGVTGPYMFFYGLIIYGFSKEYIVLWYDFTEYLILAAAVITVVKKLGPSVGNAFRGWHVEEVDRYNSVVNNSKAMAGKILHSYEESLERAGSIGKLNEVRKDIINMGLETSYRERMKQMYEAVKRRLDYQVALQNARKDFERTNMINWITNEVKNSITDKQEKHYQLMDQV
;
A
#
# COMPACT_ATOMS: atom_id res chain seq x y z
N MET A 1 56.14 0.47 -13.33
CA MET A 1 56.17 0.64 -14.81
C MET A 1 55.42 -0.55 -15.38
N LEU A 2 54.29 -0.52 -16.06
CA LEU A 2 53.47 0.49 -16.72
C LEU A 2 52.01 0.00 -16.65
N THR A 3 51.25 0.53 -15.70
CA THR A 3 49.79 0.55 -15.74
C THR A 3 49.41 2.01 -15.52
N LYS A 4 48.49 2.54 -16.33
CA LYS A 4 48.12 3.96 -16.53
C LYS A 4 48.82 4.57 -17.75
N PHE A 5 48.22 4.46 -18.93
CA PHE A 5 48.21 5.51 -19.96
C PHE A 5 47.36 5.03 -21.14
N THR A 6 46.08 5.40 -21.14
CA THR A 6 45.23 5.61 -22.34
C THR A 6 43.86 6.10 -21.85
N ARG A 7 43.88 7.27 -21.22
CA ARG A 7 42.70 8.09 -20.96
C ARG A 7 43.13 9.54 -21.09
N THR A 8 43.17 10.05 -22.31
CA THR A 8 43.13 11.48 -22.65
C THR A 8 43.30 11.59 -24.16
N LEU A 9 42.25 12.04 -24.85
CA LEU A 9 42.25 13.00 -25.96
C LEU A 9 40.92 12.88 -26.69
N LEU A 10 39.87 13.45 -26.10
CA LEU A 10 38.96 14.28 -26.87
C LEU A 10 38.38 15.35 -25.96
N SER A 11 38.91 16.54 -26.23
CA SER A 11 38.70 17.83 -25.60
C SER A 11 37.24 18.14 -25.29
N TYR A 12 37.10 18.63 -24.06
CA TYR A 12 36.06 19.52 -23.57
C TYR A 12 35.75 20.65 -24.55
N ASN A 13 34.45 20.89 -24.82
CA ASN A 13 33.89 22.21 -25.13
C ASN A 13 32.41 22.24 -24.70
N GLY A 14 32.18 22.94 -23.58
CA GLY A 14 30.95 23.63 -23.16
C GLY A 14 29.58 23.02 -23.47
N THR A 15 28.92 22.46 -22.47
CA THR A 15 27.76 23.06 -21.75
C THR A 15 27.23 22.06 -20.70
N ALA A 16 26.67 22.59 -19.62
CA ALA A 16 26.48 21.96 -18.30
C ALA A 16 25.77 20.58 -18.27
N PRO A 17 26.06 19.72 -17.28
CA PRO A 17 25.20 18.58 -16.96
C PRO A 17 23.86 19.13 -16.44
N SER A 18 22.78 18.93 -17.19
CA SER A 18 21.45 19.29 -16.75
C SER A 18 21.05 18.41 -15.57
N LEU A 19 21.26 18.97 -14.38
CA LEU A 19 20.59 18.62 -13.13
C LEU A 19 19.15 18.19 -13.40
N ILE A 20 18.79 17.00 -12.92
CA ILE A 20 17.40 16.57 -12.77
C ILE A 20 16.77 17.57 -11.79
N THR A 21 16.19 18.62 -12.35
CA THR A 21 15.38 19.59 -11.60
C THR A 21 13.95 19.11 -11.70
N TYR A 22 13.42 18.59 -10.60
CA TYR A 22 11.98 18.41 -10.45
C TYR A 22 11.37 19.80 -10.38
N ARG A 23 10.89 20.31 -11.52
CA ARG A 23 10.06 21.52 -11.54
C ARG A 23 8.62 21.06 -11.27
N PRO A 24 8.02 21.36 -10.10
CA PRO A 24 6.60 21.07 -9.90
C PRO A 24 5.83 21.88 -10.94
N LEU A 25 4.95 21.20 -11.68
CA LEU A 25 4.03 21.83 -12.62
C LEU A 25 3.26 22.92 -11.88
N SER A 26 3.35 24.17 -12.35
CA SER A 26 2.55 25.27 -11.83
C SER A 26 1.08 24.97 -12.13
N ILE A 27 0.35 24.52 -11.13
CA ILE A 27 -1.10 24.49 -11.16
C ILE A 27 -1.56 25.94 -11.22
N SER A 28 -2.24 26.30 -12.29
CA SER A 28 -2.87 27.62 -12.47
C SER A 28 -3.71 27.98 -11.24
N ASN A 29 -3.42 29.15 -10.66
CA ASN A 29 -4.05 29.73 -9.46
C ASN A 29 -5.57 29.97 -9.59
N LYS A 30 -6.18 29.62 -10.72
CA LYS A 30 -7.62 29.81 -10.98
C LYS A 30 -8.51 28.78 -10.26
N PHE A 31 -7.99 27.59 -9.93
CA PHE A 31 -8.81 26.55 -9.28
C PHE A 31 -8.92 26.72 -7.75
N PHE A 32 -8.00 27.47 -7.14
CA PHE A 32 -7.94 27.63 -5.68
C PHE A 32 -8.73 28.83 -5.15
N GLN A 33 -9.07 29.81 -6.00
CA GLN A 33 -9.89 30.97 -5.60
C GLN A 33 -11.40 30.67 -5.56
N SER A 34 -11.88 29.68 -6.33
CA SER A 34 -13.31 29.34 -6.36
C SER A 34 -13.79 28.50 -5.19
N THR A 35 -12.89 27.88 -4.42
CA THR A 35 -13.23 27.01 -3.28
C THR A 35 -13.36 27.79 -1.97
N ILE A 36 -12.72 28.96 -1.84
CA ILE A 36 -12.76 29.77 -0.62
C ILE A 36 -14.05 30.61 -0.53
N SER A 37 -14.67 30.97 -1.67
CA SER A 37 -15.88 31.83 -1.70
C SER A 37 -17.21 31.10 -1.46
N LYS A 38 -17.22 29.77 -1.37
CA LYS A 38 -18.44 28.95 -1.19
C LYS A 38 -18.67 28.43 0.23
N SER A 39 -17.86 28.83 1.21
CA SER A 39 -17.87 28.23 2.56
C SER A 39 -18.97 28.73 3.51
N LYS A 40 -19.98 29.50 3.04
CA LYS A 40 -20.95 30.15 3.94
C LYS A 40 -22.41 29.72 3.76
N THR A 41 -22.71 28.70 2.97
CA THR A 41 -24.06 28.15 2.88
C THR A 41 -23.94 26.72 2.39
N ASP A 42 -24.77 25.81 2.91
CA ASP A 42 -25.04 24.47 2.37
C ASP A 42 -24.43 23.27 3.14
N ASP A 43 -24.89 23.08 4.38
CA ASP A 43 -24.74 21.83 5.14
C ASP A 43 -25.35 20.59 4.44
N LYS A 44 -26.19 20.79 3.40
CA LYS A 44 -26.73 19.72 2.55
C LYS A 44 -25.72 19.16 1.54
N SER A 45 -24.67 19.91 1.18
CA SER A 45 -23.68 19.50 0.18
C SER A 45 -22.63 18.51 0.70
N LEU A 46 -22.47 18.40 2.03
CA LEU A 46 -21.46 17.54 2.67
C LEU A 46 -21.82 16.05 2.58
N ALA A 47 -23.11 15.72 2.50
CA ALA A 47 -23.60 14.34 2.34
C ALA A 47 -23.45 13.86 0.88
N GLU A 48 -23.68 14.75 -0.09
CA GLU A 48 -23.53 14.48 -1.52
C GLU A 48 -22.06 14.47 -1.97
N GLN A 49 -21.19 15.24 -1.29
CA GLN A 49 -19.73 15.19 -1.48
C GLN A 49 -19.10 13.90 -0.92
N LYS A 50 -19.69 13.29 0.11
CA LYS A 50 -19.27 11.97 0.60
C LYS A 50 -19.56 10.84 -0.38
N GLU A 51 -20.56 11.01 -1.26
CA GLU A 51 -20.93 10.02 -2.28
C GLU A 51 -20.01 10.05 -3.51
N LYS A 52 -19.26 11.15 -3.71
CA LYS A 52 -18.22 11.30 -4.75
C LYS A 52 -16.79 11.15 -4.25
N VAL A 53 -16.58 10.41 -3.16
CA VAL A 53 -15.25 9.87 -2.90
C VAL A 53 -15.05 8.72 -3.89
N LEU A 54 -14.43 9.03 -5.02
CA LEU A 54 -14.09 8.08 -6.08
C LEU A 54 -13.44 6.86 -5.42
N ARG A 55 -14.13 5.71 -5.43
CA ARG A 55 -13.63 4.52 -4.73
C ARG A 55 -12.28 4.14 -5.34
N VAL A 56 -11.39 3.57 -4.54
CA VAL A 56 -10.13 2.98 -5.03
C VAL A 56 -10.41 1.99 -6.19
N GLU A 57 -11.58 1.36 -6.19
CA GLU A 57 -12.09 0.48 -7.26
C GLU A 57 -12.36 1.23 -8.58
N ASP A 58 -12.91 2.44 -8.54
CA ASP A 58 -13.16 3.28 -9.72
C ASP A 58 -11.85 3.81 -10.30
N SER A 59 -10.88 4.13 -9.43
CA SER A 59 -9.53 4.52 -9.86
C SER A 59 -8.68 3.33 -10.32
N LEU A 60 -8.98 2.10 -9.89
CA LEU A 60 -8.39 0.87 -10.45
C LEU A 60 -8.96 0.55 -11.84
N ASN A 61 -10.26 0.75 -12.05
CA ASN A 61 -10.87 0.69 -13.38
C ASN A 61 -10.31 1.79 -14.28
N ASP A 62 -10.08 3.00 -13.75
CA ASP A 62 -9.43 4.08 -14.49
C ASP A 62 -7.95 3.79 -14.74
N LEU A 63 -7.22 3.15 -13.81
CA LEU A 63 -5.85 2.67 -14.02
C LEU A 63 -5.75 1.47 -15.00
N SER A 64 -6.83 0.70 -15.14
CA SER A 64 -6.97 -0.30 -16.21
C SER A 64 -7.23 0.36 -17.57
N SER A 65 -7.85 1.54 -17.55
CA SER A 65 -8.06 2.44 -18.70
C SER A 65 -6.81 3.29 -19.01
N VAL A 66 -5.94 3.51 -18.01
CA VAL A 66 -4.62 4.13 -18.17
C VAL A 66 -3.82 3.26 -19.10
N LYS A 67 -3.86 3.65 -20.37
CA LYS A 67 -2.96 3.21 -21.41
C LYS A 67 -1.55 3.54 -20.91
N TRP A 68 -0.86 2.56 -20.32
CA TRP A 68 0.53 2.72 -19.91
C TRP A 68 1.23 3.41 -21.06
N ARG A 69 1.79 4.59 -20.80
CA ARG A 69 2.52 5.34 -21.80
C ARG A 69 3.62 4.41 -22.28
N THR A 70 3.43 3.80 -23.45
CA THR A 70 4.40 2.94 -24.14
C THR A 70 5.58 3.77 -24.64
N GLU A 71 5.84 4.94 -24.04
CA GLU A 71 6.75 5.95 -24.50
C GLU A 71 7.83 6.18 -23.45
N TYR A 72 9.06 5.83 -23.81
CA TYR A 72 10.26 6.28 -23.12
C TYR A 72 10.74 7.54 -23.86
N ASN A 73 10.86 8.67 -23.16
CA ASN A 73 11.32 9.94 -23.76
C ASN A 73 10.47 10.42 -24.98
N GLY A 74 9.14 10.31 -24.89
CA GLY A 74 8.21 10.79 -25.92
C GLY A 74 8.14 9.95 -27.20
N LYS A 75 8.76 8.75 -27.23
CA LYS A 75 8.75 7.85 -28.39
C LYS A 75 8.11 6.51 -28.03
N ARG A 76 7.10 6.07 -28.80
CA ARG A 76 6.48 4.75 -28.62
C ARG A 76 7.48 3.62 -28.87
N LEU A 77 7.36 2.54 -28.09
CA LEU A 77 8.24 1.35 -28.05
C LEU A 77 8.58 0.77 -29.45
N TRP A 78 7.64 0.78 -30.38
CA TRP A 78 7.85 0.30 -31.75
C TRP A 78 7.91 1.47 -32.74
N PRO A 79 8.91 1.53 -33.65
CA PRO A 79 9.06 2.64 -34.60
C PRO A 79 7.82 2.95 -35.47
N HIS A 80 7.05 1.93 -35.83
CA HIS A 80 5.86 2.06 -36.67
C HIS A 80 4.59 2.47 -35.89
N ASP A 81 4.63 2.39 -34.56
CA ASP A 81 3.51 2.77 -33.70
C ASP A 81 3.51 4.27 -33.38
N GLN A 82 4.59 4.99 -33.73
CA GLN A 82 4.83 6.37 -33.32
C GLN A 82 3.90 7.40 -33.97
N TRP A 83 3.18 7.02 -35.03
CA TRP A 83 2.26 7.93 -35.72
C TRP A 83 1.01 8.21 -34.87
N PRO A 84 0.58 9.49 -34.75
CA PRO A 84 -0.62 9.85 -33.99
C PRO A 84 -1.91 9.32 -34.62
N GLU A 85 -1.90 9.05 -35.93
CA GLU A 85 -3.05 8.60 -36.72
C GLU A 85 -3.26 7.08 -36.68
N ARG A 86 -2.34 6.29 -36.11
CA ARG A 86 -2.46 4.83 -36.09
C ARG A 86 -3.53 4.39 -35.09
N ASP A 87 -4.60 3.82 -35.61
CA ASP A 87 -5.66 3.22 -34.81
C ASP A 87 -5.24 1.87 -34.23
N LEU A 88 -4.78 1.90 -32.98
CA LEU A 88 -4.39 0.72 -32.20
C LEU A 88 -5.60 -0.09 -31.66
N VAL A 89 -6.80 0.47 -31.68
CA VAL A 89 -8.00 -0.16 -31.12
C VAL A 89 -8.61 -1.11 -32.13
N ASN A 90 -8.84 -0.63 -33.37
CA ASN A 90 -9.32 -1.49 -34.44
C ASN A 90 -8.20 -2.35 -35.06
N TYR A 91 -6.95 -1.86 -35.04
CA TYR A 91 -5.80 -2.56 -35.62
C TYR A 91 -4.68 -2.74 -34.58
N PRO A 92 -4.83 -3.67 -33.64
CA PRO A 92 -3.74 -4.01 -32.73
C PRO A 92 -2.52 -4.50 -33.53
N PRO A 93 -1.30 -4.29 -33.01
CA PRO A 93 -0.10 -4.83 -33.65
C PRO A 93 -0.22 -6.35 -33.78
N TYR A 94 0.22 -6.86 -34.93
CA TYR A 94 0.24 -8.29 -35.19
C TYR A 94 1.03 -9.00 -34.10
N LYS A 95 0.38 -9.89 -33.37
CA LYS A 95 1.03 -10.73 -32.37
C LYS A 95 1.61 -11.96 -33.07
N LEU A 96 2.92 -12.11 -32.98
CA LEU A 96 3.57 -13.38 -33.31
C LEU A 96 3.03 -14.45 -32.36
N ARG A 97 2.73 -15.64 -32.89
CA ARG A 97 2.34 -16.78 -32.05
C ARG A 97 3.55 -17.18 -31.20
N GLU A 98 3.34 -17.41 -29.91
CA GLU A 98 4.39 -17.83 -28.98
C GLU A 98 4.92 -19.23 -29.30
N VAL A 99 4.05 -20.10 -29.82
CA VAL A 99 4.39 -21.48 -30.19
C VAL A 99 4.19 -21.64 -31.70
N PRO A 100 5.17 -22.24 -32.42
CA PRO A 100 4.99 -22.55 -33.83
C PRO A 100 3.87 -23.57 -34.03
N ASN A 101 3.30 -23.60 -35.22
CA ASN A 101 2.31 -24.63 -35.56
C ASN A 101 2.96 -26.01 -35.47
N PRO A 102 2.25 -27.02 -34.95
CA PRO A 102 2.77 -28.38 -34.86
C PRO A 102 3.08 -28.95 -36.26
N VAL A 103 4.24 -29.59 -36.37
CA VAL A 103 4.77 -30.21 -37.59
C VAL A 103 5.06 -31.67 -37.30
N ARG A 104 4.63 -32.56 -38.19
CA ARG A 104 4.96 -33.99 -38.17
C ARG A 104 6.09 -34.28 -39.17
N TRP A 105 6.94 -35.25 -38.86
CA TRP A 105 8.09 -35.64 -39.71
C TRP A 105 9.01 -34.48 -40.11
N TYR A 106 9.18 -33.48 -39.23
CA TYR A 106 10.06 -32.31 -39.43
C TYR A 106 9.74 -31.39 -40.62
N CYS A 107 8.85 -31.78 -41.54
CA CYS A 107 8.55 -31.08 -42.79
C CYS A 107 7.05 -30.81 -42.98
N ILE A 108 6.17 -31.71 -42.55
CA ILE A 108 4.76 -31.68 -42.94
C ILE A 108 3.91 -31.05 -41.82
N PRO A 109 3.21 -29.93 -42.07
CA PRO A 109 2.42 -29.28 -41.04
C PRO A 109 1.21 -30.12 -40.65
N GLU A 110 0.77 -30.02 -39.40
CA GLU A 110 -0.41 -30.75 -38.92
C GLU A 110 -1.71 -30.34 -39.64
N SER A 111 -1.74 -29.16 -40.26
CA SER A 111 -2.87 -28.72 -41.09
C SER A 111 -3.16 -29.70 -42.24
N TRP A 112 -2.13 -30.30 -42.85
CA TRP A 112 -2.30 -31.33 -43.87
C TRP A 112 -2.90 -32.61 -43.29
N PHE A 113 -2.43 -33.05 -42.13
CA PHE A 113 -2.99 -34.23 -41.45
C PHE A 113 -4.46 -34.01 -41.07
N LYS A 114 -4.80 -32.81 -40.59
CA LYS A 114 -6.18 -32.44 -40.25
C LYS A 114 -7.10 -32.47 -41.48
N PHE A 115 -6.61 -32.00 -42.63
CA PHE A 115 -7.35 -32.06 -43.89
C PHE A 115 -7.70 -33.50 -44.30
N PHE A 116 -6.76 -34.44 -44.20
CA PHE A 116 -7.02 -35.85 -44.51
C PHE A 116 -7.85 -36.57 -43.44
N TYR A 117 -7.76 -36.14 -42.19
CA TYR A 117 -8.41 -36.79 -41.05
C TYR A 117 -9.93 -36.88 -41.22
N GLU A 118 -10.58 -35.81 -41.70
CA GLU A 118 -12.03 -35.77 -41.88
C GLU A 118 -12.55 -36.79 -42.91
N LYS A 119 -11.70 -37.25 -43.84
CA LYS A 119 -12.09 -38.15 -44.94
C LYS A 119 -11.54 -39.56 -44.80
N THR A 120 -10.31 -39.69 -44.32
CA THR A 120 -9.53 -40.92 -44.39
C THR A 120 -8.98 -41.35 -43.02
N GLY A 121 -9.36 -40.65 -41.96
CA GLY A 121 -8.92 -40.94 -40.59
C GLY A 121 -7.44 -40.66 -40.35
N VAL A 122 -6.90 -41.18 -39.24
CA VAL A 122 -5.49 -40.96 -38.84
C VAL A 122 -4.53 -41.56 -39.86
N THR A 123 -4.84 -42.72 -40.42
CA THR A 123 -3.94 -43.51 -41.28
C THR A 123 -3.89 -43.00 -42.72
N GLY A 124 -4.91 -42.27 -43.16
CA GLY A 124 -5.03 -41.73 -44.51
C GLY A 124 -3.81 -40.97 -45.02
N PRO A 125 -3.35 -39.90 -44.34
CA PRO A 125 -2.18 -39.16 -44.80
C PRO A 125 -0.91 -40.02 -44.82
N TYR A 126 -0.76 -40.98 -43.90
CA TYR A 126 0.39 -41.90 -43.90
C TYR A 126 0.39 -42.82 -45.12
N MET A 127 -0.78 -43.40 -45.45
CA MET A 127 -0.94 -44.24 -46.63
C MET A 127 -0.79 -43.45 -47.94
N PHE A 128 -1.22 -42.19 -47.95
CA PHE A 128 -1.02 -41.29 -49.08
C PHE A 128 0.46 -41.05 -49.36
N PHE A 129 1.26 -40.66 -48.35
CA PHE A 129 2.70 -40.43 -48.54
C PHE A 129 3.45 -41.71 -48.88
N TYR A 130 3.10 -42.83 -48.24
CA TYR A 130 3.70 -44.13 -48.56
C TYR A 130 3.39 -44.56 -50.00
N GLY A 131 2.13 -44.43 -50.43
CA GLY A 131 1.69 -44.69 -51.80
C GLY A 131 2.37 -43.76 -52.81
N LEU A 132 2.56 -42.48 -52.48
CA LEU A 132 3.26 -41.51 -53.33
C LEU A 132 4.73 -41.90 -53.53
N ILE A 133 5.41 -42.35 -52.48
CA ILE A 133 6.79 -42.84 -52.56
C ILE A 133 6.87 -44.09 -53.45
N ILE A 134 6.01 -45.09 -53.24
CA ILE A 134 5.98 -46.31 -54.05
C ILE A 134 5.64 -46.00 -55.51
N TYR A 135 4.67 -45.11 -55.74
CA TYR A 135 4.32 -44.65 -57.07
C TYR A 135 5.51 -43.96 -57.75
N GLY A 136 6.26 -43.14 -57.01
CA GLY A 136 7.49 -42.50 -57.48
C GLY A 136 8.56 -43.50 -57.91
N PHE A 137 8.74 -44.60 -57.16
CA PHE A 137 9.62 -45.70 -57.57
C PHE A 137 9.08 -46.46 -58.79
N SER A 138 7.78 -46.78 -58.80
CA SER A 138 7.14 -47.53 -59.89
C SER A 138 7.14 -46.78 -61.22
N LYS A 139 7.14 -45.45 -61.20
CA LYS A 139 7.18 -44.59 -62.38
C LYS A 139 8.56 -44.02 -62.69
N GLU A 140 9.59 -44.49 -61.98
CA GLU A 140 10.97 -44.01 -62.13
C GLU A 140 11.09 -42.47 -62.01
N TYR A 141 10.16 -41.82 -61.31
CA TYR A 141 10.34 -40.42 -60.90
C TYR A 141 11.44 -40.31 -59.85
N ILE A 142 11.60 -41.35 -59.04
CA ILE A 142 12.73 -41.53 -58.12
C ILE A 142 13.58 -42.67 -58.70
N VAL A 143 14.61 -42.32 -59.47
CA VAL A 143 15.55 -43.31 -60.02
C VAL A 143 16.67 -43.59 -59.02
N LEU A 144 16.90 -44.87 -58.73
CA LEU A 144 17.96 -45.32 -57.84
C LEU A 144 19.31 -45.33 -58.56
N TRP A 145 19.94 -44.15 -58.64
CA TRP A 145 21.35 -44.01 -59.07
C TRP A 145 22.32 -44.18 -57.89
N TYR A 146 23.62 -44.21 -58.18
CA TYR A 146 24.65 -44.37 -57.15
C TYR A 146 24.60 -43.24 -56.08
N ASP A 147 24.23 -42.02 -56.50
CA ASP A 147 24.07 -40.86 -55.62
C ASP A 147 22.94 -41.01 -54.58
N PHE A 148 21.99 -41.92 -54.79
CA PHE A 148 20.86 -42.09 -53.85
C PHE A 148 21.32 -42.50 -52.45
N THR A 149 22.40 -43.29 -52.37
CA THR A 149 22.97 -43.71 -51.09
C THR A 149 23.60 -42.55 -50.33
N GLU A 150 24.19 -41.58 -51.04
CA GLU A 150 24.76 -40.36 -50.45
C GLU A 150 23.66 -39.48 -49.84
N TYR A 151 22.52 -39.32 -50.53
CA TYR A 151 21.39 -38.57 -50.00
C TYR A 151 20.79 -39.17 -48.72
N LEU A 152 20.73 -40.50 -48.61
CA LEU A 152 20.24 -41.16 -47.39
C LEU A 152 21.18 -40.92 -46.20
N ILE A 153 22.49 -41.00 -46.42
CA ILE A 153 23.49 -40.74 -45.38
C ILE A 153 23.44 -39.28 -44.95
N LEU A 154 23.33 -38.34 -45.90
CA LEU A 154 23.18 -36.92 -45.61
C LEU A 154 21.89 -36.63 -44.82
N ALA A 155 20.76 -37.22 -45.22
CA ALA A 155 19.49 -37.09 -44.50
C ALA A 155 19.59 -37.62 -43.06
N ALA A 156 20.22 -38.78 -42.86
CA ALA A 156 20.46 -39.33 -41.54
C ALA A 156 21.37 -38.42 -40.69
N ALA A 157 22.44 -37.88 -41.29
CA ALA A 157 23.33 -36.93 -40.63
C ALA A 157 22.58 -35.67 -40.18
N VAL A 158 21.78 -35.05 -41.05
CA VAL A 158 20.97 -33.87 -40.71
C VAL A 158 20.00 -34.17 -39.57
N ILE A 159 19.29 -35.31 -39.60
CA ILE A 159 18.35 -35.69 -38.54
C ILE A 159 19.08 -35.87 -37.20
N THR A 160 20.25 -36.49 -37.19
CA THR A 160 21.03 -36.68 -35.94
C THR A 160 21.54 -35.36 -35.36
N VAL A 161 22.00 -34.44 -36.22
CA VAL A 161 22.44 -33.09 -35.82
C VAL A 161 21.28 -32.30 -35.22
N VAL A 162 20.11 -32.28 -35.88
CA VAL A 162 18.92 -31.58 -35.40
C VAL A 162 18.45 -32.14 -34.06
N LYS A 163 18.45 -33.47 -33.89
CA LYS A 163 18.04 -34.09 -32.61
C LYS A 163 19.00 -33.79 -31.46
N LYS A 164 20.31 -33.74 -31.70
CA LYS A 164 21.32 -33.51 -30.66
C LYS A 164 21.49 -32.02 -30.32
N LEU A 165 21.59 -31.15 -31.32
CA LEU A 165 21.83 -29.72 -31.13
C LEU A 165 20.55 -28.90 -30.96
N GLY A 166 19.42 -29.37 -31.49
CA GLY A 166 18.14 -28.67 -31.45
C GLY A 166 17.71 -28.24 -30.05
N PRO A 167 17.72 -29.12 -29.03
CA PRO A 167 17.34 -28.74 -27.66
C PRO A 167 18.25 -27.67 -27.05
N SER A 168 19.56 -27.76 -27.29
CA SER A 168 20.54 -26.81 -26.76
C SER A 168 20.33 -25.41 -27.35
N VAL A 169 20.22 -25.32 -28.68
CA VAL A 169 19.98 -24.08 -29.40
C VAL A 169 18.61 -23.50 -29.03
N GLY A 170 17.57 -24.33 -28.94
CA GLY A 170 16.23 -23.91 -28.54
C GLY A 170 16.18 -23.32 -27.13
N ASN A 171 16.89 -23.91 -26.17
CA ASN A 171 16.97 -23.38 -24.80
C ASN A 171 17.72 -22.05 -24.74
N ALA A 172 18.78 -21.87 -25.53
CA ALA A 172 19.50 -20.60 -25.59
C ALA A 172 18.62 -19.45 -26.09
N PHE A 173 17.92 -19.66 -27.22
CA PHE A 173 16.98 -18.66 -27.74
C PHE A 173 15.81 -18.39 -26.78
N ARG A 174 15.29 -19.43 -26.12
CA ARG A 174 14.23 -19.27 -25.13
C ARG A 174 14.71 -18.47 -23.92
N GLY A 175 15.94 -18.70 -23.47
CA GLY A 175 16.57 -17.94 -22.39
C GLY A 175 16.68 -16.45 -22.72
N TRP A 176 17.16 -16.11 -23.91
CA TRP A 176 17.24 -14.71 -24.37
C TRP A 176 15.88 -14.04 -24.45
N HIS A 177 14.87 -14.75 -24.94
CA HIS A 177 13.50 -14.24 -25.00
C HIS A 177 12.92 -13.98 -23.59
N VAL A 178 13.11 -14.92 -22.66
CA VAL A 178 12.64 -14.78 -21.28
C VAL A 178 13.32 -13.61 -20.58
N GLU A 179 14.64 -13.45 -20.74
CA GLU A 179 15.37 -12.31 -20.16
C GLU A 179 14.84 -10.97 -20.70
N GLU A 180 14.60 -10.88 -22.00
CA GLU A 180 14.05 -9.67 -22.60
C GLU A 180 12.65 -9.35 -22.05
N VAL A 181 11.76 -10.35 -21.98
CA VAL A 181 10.42 -10.22 -21.43
C VAL A 181 10.46 -9.81 -19.94
N ASP A 182 11.34 -10.42 -19.15
CA ASP A 182 11.52 -10.11 -17.73
C ASP A 182 12.01 -8.68 -17.50
N ARG A 183 12.93 -8.17 -18.35
CA ARG A 183 13.34 -6.77 -18.30
C ARG A 183 12.15 -5.82 -18.50
N TYR A 184 11.31 -6.04 -19.52
CA TYR A 184 10.12 -5.22 -19.74
C TYR A 184 9.12 -5.33 -18.59
N ASN A 185 8.85 -6.54 -18.11
CA ASN A 185 7.95 -6.79 -16.98
C ASN A 185 8.44 -6.11 -15.70
N SER A 186 9.76 -6.11 -15.44
CA SER A 186 10.32 -5.44 -14.26
C SER A 186 10.06 -3.93 -14.25
N VAL A 187 10.20 -3.27 -15.41
CA VAL A 187 9.92 -1.82 -15.55
C VAL A 187 8.45 -1.53 -15.32
N VAL A 188 7.55 -2.32 -15.94
CA VAL A 188 6.10 -2.18 -15.79
C VAL A 188 5.67 -2.43 -14.33
N ASN A 189 6.25 -3.43 -13.68
CA ASN A 189 5.94 -3.74 -12.28
C ASN A 189 6.45 -2.63 -11.35
N ASN A 190 7.63 -2.07 -11.61
CA ASN A 190 8.14 -0.92 -10.87
C ASN A 190 7.26 0.31 -11.04
N SER A 191 6.77 0.60 -12.26
CA SER A 191 5.85 1.72 -12.50
C SER A 191 4.50 1.50 -11.82
N LYS A 192 3.96 0.28 -11.85
CA LYS A 192 2.74 -0.09 -11.11
C LYS A 192 2.92 0.10 -9.61
N ALA A 193 4.04 -0.35 -9.05
CA ALA A 193 4.35 -0.19 -7.64
C ALA A 193 4.48 1.30 -7.25
N MET A 194 5.09 2.12 -8.10
CA MET A 194 5.19 3.57 -7.87
C MET A 194 3.81 4.25 -7.91
N ALA A 195 2.97 3.92 -8.90
CA ALA A 195 1.61 4.42 -8.99
C ALA A 195 0.78 4.01 -7.76
N GLY A 196 0.90 2.76 -7.31
CA GLY A 196 0.24 2.27 -6.09
C GLY A 196 0.67 3.02 -4.83
N LYS A 197 1.97 3.29 -4.66
CA LYS A 197 2.48 4.11 -3.54
C LYS A 197 1.93 5.53 -3.55
N ILE A 198 1.84 6.15 -4.73
CA ILE A 198 1.29 7.49 -4.90
C ILE A 198 -0.20 7.49 -4.54
N LEU A 199 -0.97 6.51 -5.02
CA LEU A 199 -2.39 6.39 -4.72
C LEU A 199 -2.63 6.23 -3.20
N HIS A 200 -1.86 5.36 -2.54
CA HIS A 200 -1.92 5.22 -1.08
C HIS A 200 -1.60 6.53 -0.34
N SER A 201 -0.64 7.32 -0.83
CA SER A 201 -0.32 8.62 -0.22
C SER A 201 -1.44 9.65 -0.38
N TYR A 202 -2.20 9.58 -1.48
CA TYR A 202 -3.38 10.41 -1.70
C TYR A 202 -4.55 9.99 -0.85
N GLU A 203 -4.79 8.69 -0.71
CA GLU A 203 -5.83 8.14 0.17
C GLU A 203 -5.58 8.55 1.63
N GLU A 204 -4.35 8.41 2.13
CA GLU A 204 -3.98 8.88 3.46
C GLU A 204 -4.17 10.40 3.62
N SER A 205 -3.88 11.19 2.57
CA SER A 205 -4.11 12.63 2.57
C SER A 205 -5.60 12.99 2.60
N LEU A 206 -6.45 12.19 1.93
CA LEU A 206 -7.90 12.35 1.94
C LEU A 206 -8.49 12.00 3.30
N GLU A 207 -8.03 10.91 3.92
CA GLU A 207 -8.41 10.53 5.28
C GLU A 207 -8.04 11.61 6.30
N ARG A 208 -6.81 12.14 6.22
CA ARG A 208 -6.37 13.27 7.04
C ARG A 208 -7.28 14.48 6.84
N ALA A 209 -7.62 14.85 5.61
CA ALA A 209 -8.55 15.95 5.34
C ALA A 209 -9.94 15.71 5.95
N GLY A 210 -10.48 14.49 5.81
CA GLY A 210 -11.76 14.11 6.41
C GLY A 210 -11.77 14.14 7.95
N SER A 211 -10.62 13.90 8.58
CA SER A 211 -10.47 13.93 10.04
C SER A 211 -10.48 15.32 10.66
N ILE A 212 -10.22 16.39 9.89
CA ILE A 212 -10.18 17.78 10.40
C ILE A 212 -11.51 18.17 11.04
N GLY A 213 -12.64 17.75 10.47
CA GLY A 213 -13.96 17.98 11.04
C GLY A 213 -14.10 17.38 12.45
N LYS A 214 -13.70 16.11 12.60
CA LYS A 214 -13.71 15.40 13.88
C LYS A 214 -12.77 16.06 14.91
N LEU A 215 -11.59 16.51 14.49
CA LEU A 215 -10.66 17.23 15.37
C LEU A 215 -11.27 18.53 15.91
N ASN A 216 -12.05 19.24 15.10
CA ASN A 216 -12.74 20.45 15.54
C ASN A 216 -13.88 20.14 16.52
N GLU A 217 -14.62 19.04 16.33
CA GLU A 217 -15.63 18.56 17.27
C GLU A 217 -14.99 18.20 18.62
N VAL A 218 -13.94 17.37 18.62
CA VAL A 218 -13.20 17.01 19.83
C VAL A 218 -12.67 18.25 20.56
N ARG A 219 -12.17 19.26 19.83
CA ARG A 219 -11.72 20.52 20.44
C ARG A 219 -12.87 21.24 21.16
N LYS A 220 -14.06 21.29 20.57
CA LYS A 220 -15.24 21.91 21.21
C LYS A 220 -15.61 21.14 22.49
N ASP A 221 -15.58 19.82 22.44
CA ASP A 221 -15.89 18.98 23.60
C ASP A 221 -14.88 19.16 24.73
N ILE A 222 -13.58 19.25 24.42
CA ILE A 222 -12.54 19.54 25.41
C ILE A 222 -12.79 20.90 26.08
N ILE A 223 -13.14 21.93 25.30
CA ILE A 223 -13.46 23.26 25.85
C ILE A 223 -14.70 23.19 26.75
N ASN A 224 -15.76 22.51 26.29
CA ASN A 224 -16.98 22.35 27.08
C ASN A 224 -16.71 21.61 28.40
N MET A 225 -15.96 20.50 28.34
CA MET A 225 -15.55 19.74 29.51
C MET A 225 -14.70 20.59 30.47
N GLY A 226 -13.79 21.41 29.95
CA GLY A 226 -13.01 22.35 30.75
C GLY A 226 -13.88 23.38 31.47
N LEU A 227 -14.87 23.94 30.77
CA LEU A 227 -15.84 24.88 31.35
C LEU A 227 -16.67 24.21 32.45
N GLU A 228 -17.19 23.01 32.21
CA GLU A 228 -17.95 22.24 33.21
C GLU A 228 -17.09 21.88 34.43
N THR A 229 -15.83 21.50 34.22
CA THR A 229 -14.89 21.19 35.31
C THR A 229 -14.67 22.43 36.18
N SER A 230 -14.40 23.58 35.56
CA SER A 230 -14.22 24.84 36.28
C SER A 230 -15.48 25.26 37.06
N TYR A 231 -16.66 25.00 36.51
CA TYR A 231 -17.94 25.27 37.18
C TYR A 231 -18.13 24.37 38.40
N ARG A 232 -17.87 23.06 38.26
CA ARG A 232 -17.93 22.09 39.37
C ARG A 232 -16.92 22.41 40.47
N GLU A 233 -15.70 22.82 40.10
CA GLU A 233 -14.69 23.27 41.06
C GLU A 233 -15.15 24.48 41.87
N ARG A 234 -15.70 25.51 41.22
CA ARG A 234 -16.24 26.69 41.91
C ARG A 234 -17.37 26.33 42.87
N MET A 235 -18.31 25.48 42.45
CA MET A 235 -19.38 25.00 43.33
C MET A 235 -18.83 24.21 44.52
N LYS A 236 -17.86 23.32 44.29
CA LYS A 236 -17.21 22.55 45.34
C LYS A 236 -16.47 23.46 46.32
N GLN A 237 -15.76 24.48 45.84
CA GLN A 237 -15.09 25.47 46.70
C GLN A 237 -16.10 26.23 47.57
N MET A 238 -17.25 26.64 47.03
CA MET A 238 -18.32 27.28 47.81
C MET A 238 -18.88 26.33 48.87
N TYR A 239 -19.17 25.08 48.50
CA TYR A 239 -19.64 24.05 49.43
C TYR A 239 -18.65 23.80 50.56
N GLU A 240 -17.37 23.62 50.25
CA GLU A 240 -16.30 23.43 51.25
C GLU A 240 -16.11 24.64 52.15
N ALA A 241 -16.30 25.86 51.64
CA ALA A 241 -16.24 27.08 52.45
C ALA A 241 -17.40 27.15 53.45
N VAL A 242 -18.62 26.81 53.03
CA VAL A 242 -19.79 26.75 53.92
C VAL A 242 -19.62 25.64 54.95
N LYS A 243 -19.21 24.45 54.51
CA LYS A 243 -18.94 23.32 55.41
C LYS A 243 -17.89 23.68 56.47
N ARG A 244 -16.77 24.31 56.08
CA ARG A 244 -15.75 24.75 57.03
C ARG A 244 -16.29 25.68 58.12
N ARG A 245 -17.23 26.58 57.79
CA ARG A 245 -17.86 27.46 58.78
C ARG A 245 -18.77 26.69 59.73
N LEU A 246 -19.54 25.73 59.21
CA LEU A 246 -20.42 24.89 60.01
C LEU A 246 -19.62 23.97 60.95
N ASP A 247 -18.60 23.30 60.42
CA ASP A 247 -17.68 22.44 61.17
C ASP A 247 -16.98 23.25 62.28
N TYR A 248 -16.58 24.50 61.98
CA TYR A 248 -16.01 25.40 62.99
C TYR A 248 -17.00 25.71 64.13
N GLN A 249 -18.27 26.00 63.82
CA GLN A 249 -19.28 26.26 64.85
C GLN A 249 -19.53 25.03 65.73
N VAL A 250 -19.61 23.84 65.12
CA VAL A 250 -19.75 22.57 65.86
C VAL A 250 -18.52 22.31 66.73
N ALA A 251 -17.32 22.52 66.21
CA ALA A 251 -16.08 22.38 66.97
C ALA A 251 -16.02 23.36 68.16
N LEU A 252 -16.44 24.61 67.97
CA LEU A 252 -16.52 25.61 69.04
C LEU A 252 -17.52 25.19 70.13
N GLN A 253 -18.70 24.68 69.75
CA GLN A 253 -19.68 24.15 70.70
C GLN A 253 -19.15 22.95 71.48
N ASN A 254 -18.47 22.01 70.81
CA ASN A 254 -17.87 20.85 71.46
C ASN A 254 -16.75 21.27 72.42
N ALA A 255 -15.84 22.16 71.98
CA ALA A 255 -14.79 22.70 72.83
C ALA A 255 -15.35 23.43 74.07
N ARG A 256 -16.44 24.17 73.92
CA ARG A 256 -17.13 24.82 75.05
C ARG A 256 -17.70 23.79 76.03
N LYS A 257 -18.39 22.76 75.54
CA LYS A 257 -18.92 21.67 76.38
C LYS A 257 -17.80 20.91 77.10
N ASP A 258 -16.69 20.67 76.43
CA ASP A 258 -15.52 20.00 77.02
C ASP A 258 -14.85 20.89 78.07
N PHE A 259 -14.77 22.21 77.86
CA PHE A 259 -14.30 23.16 78.86
C PHE A 259 -15.22 23.21 80.07
N GLU A 260 -16.54 23.32 79.87
CA GLU A 260 -17.54 23.29 80.94
C GLU A 260 -17.47 21.97 81.75
N ARG A 261 -17.35 20.83 81.06
CA ARG A 261 -17.15 19.51 81.69
C ARG A 261 -15.86 19.48 82.51
N THR A 262 -14.74 19.90 81.94
CA THR A 262 -13.44 19.90 82.63
C THR A 262 -13.44 20.83 83.83
N ASN A 263 -14.05 22.01 83.72
CA ASN A 263 -14.21 22.94 84.82
C ASN A 263 -15.09 22.36 85.93
N MET A 264 -16.21 21.71 85.60
CA MET A 264 -17.04 21.02 86.59
C MET A 264 -16.28 19.88 87.28
N ILE A 265 -15.51 19.07 86.54
CA ILE A 265 -14.67 18.00 87.13
C ILE A 265 -13.62 18.61 88.08
N ASN A 266 -12.93 19.68 87.67
CA ASN A 266 -11.95 20.35 88.52
C ASN A 266 -12.60 20.97 89.76
N TRP A 267 -13.78 21.56 89.64
CA TRP A 267 -14.53 22.10 90.77
C TRP A 267 -14.96 20.99 91.74
N ILE A 268 -15.57 19.90 91.24
CA ILE A 268 -15.97 18.75 92.05
C ILE A 268 -14.75 18.12 92.74
N THR A 269 -13.64 17.92 92.03
CA THR A 269 -12.44 17.30 92.62
C THR A 269 -11.77 18.20 93.65
N ASN A 270 -11.75 19.52 93.46
CA ASN A 270 -11.27 20.47 94.46
C ASN A 270 -12.18 20.49 95.70
N GLU A 271 -13.50 20.53 95.52
CA GLU A 271 -14.47 20.50 96.63
C GLU A 271 -14.39 19.18 97.41
N VAL A 272 -14.27 18.05 96.70
CA VAL A 272 -14.05 16.73 97.32
C VAL A 272 -12.73 16.70 98.09
N LYS A 273 -11.63 17.21 97.52
CA LYS A 273 -10.34 17.31 98.22
C LYS A 273 -10.46 18.15 99.49
N ASN A 274 -11.02 19.35 99.41
CA ASN A 274 -11.25 20.22 100.56
C ASN A 274 -12.09 19.51 101.64
N SER A 275 -13.18 18.84 101.25
CA SER A 275 -14.04 18.10 102.19
C SER A 275 -13.35 16.90 102.85
N ILE A 276 -12.37 16.26 102.19
CA ILE A 276 -11.56 15.18 102.76
C ILE A 276 -10.52 15.79 103.72
N THR A 277 -9.87 16.90 103.34
CA THR A 277 -8.90 17.60 104.18
C THR A 277 -9.56 18.10 105.47
N ASP A 278 -10.73 18.73 105.40
CA ASP A 278 -11.51 19.16 106.58
C ASP A 278 -11.89 17.98 107.49
N LYS A 279 -12.22 16.81 106.92
CA LYS A 279 -12.53 15.59 107.68
C LYS A 279 -11.28 14.98 108.30
N GLN A 280 -10.14 15.02 107.61
CA GLN A 280 -8.85 14.59 108.15
C GLN A 280 -8.39 15.49 109.28
N GLU A 281 -8.46 16.82 109.14
CA GLU A 281 -8.13 17.76 110.23
C GLU A 281 -8.99 17.53 111.47
N LYS A 282 -10.30 17.29 111.30
CA LYS A 282 -11.18 16.89 112.41
C LYS A 282 -10.79 15.54 113.04
N HIS A 283 -10.39 14.56 112.24
CA HIS A 283 -9.94 13.26 112.73
C HIS A 283 -8.58 13.36 113.47
N TYR A 284 -7.64 14.17 112.98
CA TYR A 284 -6.37 14.43 113.67
C TYR A 284 -6.58 15.23 114.97
N GLN A 285 -7.49 16.20 114.99
CA GLN A 285 -7.89 16.90 116.22
C GLN A 285 -8.50 15.97 117.28
N LEU A 286 -9.16 14.88 116.87
CA LEU A 286 -9.69 13.87 117.79
C LEU A 286 -8.63 12.87 118.28
N MET A 287 -7.55 12.67 117.52
CA MET A 287 -6.43 11.80 117.90
C MET A 287 -5.40 12.49 118.81
N ASP A 288 -5.32 13.83 118.78
CA ASP A 288 -4.47 14.65 119.67
C ASP A 288 -5.11 14.89 121.06
N GLN A 289 -6.35 14.40 121.27
CA GLN A 289 -7.09 14.46 122.55
C GLN A 289 -7.07 13.15 123.36
N VAL A 290 -6.13 12.24 123.10
CA VAL A 290 -5.86 11.02 123.88
C VAL A 290 -4.40 11.00 124.31
#